data_AF-A0A969JW23-F1
#
_entry.id   AF-A0A969JW23-F1
#
_cell.length_a   1.000
_cell.length_b   1.000
_cell.length_c   1.000
_cell.angle_alpha   90.00
_cell.angle_beta   90.00
_cell.angle_gamma   90.00
#
_symmetry.space_group_name_H-M   'P 1'
#
loop_
_entity.id
_entity.type
_entity.pdbx_description
1 polymer ?
#
loop_
_entity_poly.entity_id
_entity_poly.type
_entity_poly.pdbx_seq_one_letter_code
_entity_poly.pdbx_strand_id
1 'polypeptide(L)'
;MTTRIYGSPVGVWLLIVLAIPIGLYALAFQFFGAGAPDFQLRFAQVPWAAGTHLIGGGIALLIGGVQFIGRIRSEAPAVHRWLGRLYLTLVLIGGVGGGLLALQAAGGLVARVGFFLLAVIW
;
A
#
# COMPACT_ATOMS: atom_id res chain seq x y z
N MET A 1 -10.84 23.80 28.28
CA MET A 1 -10.96 22.34 28.45
C MET A 1 -11.22 21.72 27.08
N THR A 2 -10.16 21.44 26.31
CA THR A 2 -10.28 20.85 24.96
C THR A 2 -9.81 19.40 25.02
N THR A 3 -10.76 18.48 25.04
CA THR A 3 -10.55 17.03 24.93
C THR A 3 -9.92 16.72 23.58
N ARG A 4 -8.59 16.58 23.59
CA ARG A 4 -7.79 16.14 22.46
C ARG A 4 -7.99 14.63 22.31
N ILE A 5 -8.97 14.22 21.50
CA ILE A 5 -9.22 12.82 21.13
C ILE A 5 -8.07 12.39 20.20
N TYR A 6 -6.94 12.04 20.80
CA TYR A 6 -5.85 11.37 20.09
C TYR A 6 -6.12 9.88 20.13
N GLY A 7 -6.16 9.23 18.96
CA GLY A 7 -5.97 7.79 18.90
C GLY A 7 -4.71 7.40 19.68
N SER A 8 -4.67 6.20 20.24
CA SER A 8 -3.53 5.80 21.08
C SER A 8 -2.23 5.98 20.28
N PRO A 9 -1.26 6.77 20.78
CA PRO A 9 -0.02 7.02 20.05
C PRO A 9 0.69 5.71 19.73
N VAL A 10 0.61 4.73 20.63
CA VAL A 10 1.14 3.38 20.45
C VAL A 10 0.58 2.70 19.19
N GLY A 11 -0.74 2.77 18.96
CA GLY A 11 -1.35 2.11 17.81
C GLY A 11 -0.90 2.71 16.48
N VAL A 12 -0.80 4.05 16.41
CA VAL A 12 -0.31 4.76 15.21
C VAL A 12 1.15 4.42 14.93
N TRP A 13 2.00 4.42 15.96
CA TRP A 13 3.41 4.06 15.81
C TRP A 13 3.60 2.59 15.41
N LEU A 14 2.83 1.68 16.02
CA LEU A 14 2.86 0.27 15.65
C LEU A 14 2.49 0.07 14.18
N LEU A 15 1.42 0.73 13.70
CA LEU A 15 1.02 0.69 12.30
C LEU A 15 2.14 1.19 11.38
N ILE A 16 2.75 2.34 11.67
CA ILE A 16 3.83 2.91 10.86
C ILE A 16 5.03 1.94 10.81
N VAL A 17 5.47 1.45 11.96
CA VAL A 17 6.64 0.57 12.06
C VAL A 17 6.41 -0.75 11.30
N LEU A 18 5.22 -1.34 11.38
CA LEU A 18 4.91 -2.57 10.67
C LEU A 18 4.71 -2.35 9.16
N ALA A 19 4.24 -1.18 8.75
CA ALA A 19 4.03 -0.87 7.33
C ALA A 19 5.34 -0.58 6.58
N ILE A 20 6.35 0.01 7.25
CA ILE A 20 7.61 0.43 6.62
C ILE A 20 8.33 -0.73 5.92
N PRO A 21 8.61 -1.88 6.57
CA PRO A 21 9.32 -2.99 5.92
C PRO A 21 8.58 -3.51 4.69
N ILE A 22 7.26 -3.60 4.73
CA ILE A 22 6.44 -4.10 3.61
C ILE A 22 6.50 -3.12 2.44
N GLY A 23 6.32 -1.82 2.70
CA GLY A 23 6.39 -0.79 1.66
C GLY A 23 7.78 -0.70 1.02
N LEU A 24 8.84 -0.73 1.83
CA LEU A 24 10.21 -0.74 1.32
C LEU A 24 10.54 -2.00 0.55
N TYR A 25 10.09 -3.17 1.01
CA TYR A 25 10.30 -4.43 0.29
C TYR A 25 9.62 -4.42 -1.09
N ALA A 26 8.40 -3.86 -1.20
CA ALA A 26 7.72 -3.72 -2.49
C ALA A 26 8.50 -2.85 -3.48
N LEU A 27 9.06 -1.73 -3.01
CA LEU A 27 9.92 -0.86 -3.83
C LEU A 27 11.25 -1.53 -4.17
N ALA A 28 11.84 -2.28 -3.23
CA ALA A 28 13.06 -3.02 -3.49
C ALA A 28 12.86 -4.17 -4.48
N PHE A 29 11.71 -4.83 -4.43
CA PHE A 29 11.31 -5.81 -5.44
C PHE A 29 11.23 -5.14 -6.82
N GLN A 30 10.58 -3.97 -6.91
CA GLN A 30 10.36 -3.28 -8.19
C GLN A 30 11.63 -2.69 -8.82
N PHE A 31 12.55 -2.13 -8.01
CA PHE A 31 13.66 -1.34 -8.52
C PHE A 31 15.04 -2.00 -8.33
N PHE A 32 15.18 -2.89 -7.35
CA PHE A 32 16.47 -3.48 -6.98
C PHE A 32 16.51 -5.01 -7.16
N GLY A 33 15.47 -5.60 -7.75
CA GLY A 33 15.42 -7.03 -8.02
C GLY A 33 15.37 -7.90 -6.76
N ALA A 34 14.89 -7.37 -5.63
CA ALA A 34 14.74 -8.15 -4.41
C ALA A 34 13.76 -9.32 -4.60
N GLY A 35 14.04 -10.49 -4.03
CA GLY A 35 13.18 -11.68 -4.16
C GLY A 35 13.73 -12.76 -5.09
N ALA A 36 12.99 -13.85 -5.24
CA ALA A 36 13.43 -14.99 -6.04
C ALA A 36 13.41 -14.65 -7.56
N PRO A 37 14.44 -15.05 -8.34
CA PRO A 37 14.50 -14.76 -9.78
C PRO A 37 13.27 -15.22 -10.57
N ASP A 38 12.78 -16.43 -10.30
CA ASP A 38 11.59 -16.96 -10.97
C ASP A 38 10.33 -16.16 -10.67
N PHE A 39 10.26 -15.57 -9.47
CA PHE A 39 9.13 -14.73 -9.08
C PHE A 39 9.21 -13.35 -9.73
N GLN A 40 10.41 -12.77 -9.80
CA GLN A 40 10.69 -11.55 -10.56
C GLN A 40 10.30 -11.68 -12.03
N LEU A 41 10.65 -12.80 -12.67
CA LEU A 41 10.30 -13.06 -14.07
C LEU A 41 8.79 -13.06 -14.31
N ARG A 42 7.99 -13.60 -13.38
CA ARG A 42 6.52 -13.60 -13.50
C ARG A 42 5.94 -12.18 -13.46
N PHE A 43 6.47 -11.32 -12.61
CA PHE A 43 6.02 -9.92 -12.52
C PHE A 43 6.46 -9.11 -13.73
N ALA A 44 7.65 -9.41 -14.28
CA ALA A 44 8.16 -8.80 -15.51
C ALA A 44 7.30 -9.11 -16.75
N GLN A 45 6.51 -10.19 -16.75
CA GLN A 45 5.58 -10.52 -17.84
C GLN A 45 4.37 -9.58 -17.88
N VAL A 46 4.03 -8.92 -16.77
CA VAL A 46 2.93 -7.96 -16.67
C VAL A 46 3.37 -6.67 -15.97
N PRO A 47 4.32 -5.95 -16.59
CA PRO A 47 5.08 -4.89 -15.92
C PRO A 47 4.19 -3.73 -15.47
N TRP A 48 3.12 -3.43 -16.21
CA TRP A 48 2.18 -2.36 -15.84
C TRP A 48 1.35 -2.70 -14.60
N ALA A 49 0.79 -3.93 -14.54
CA ALA A 49 0.03 -4.39 -13.38
C ALA A 49 0.95 -4.54 -12.15
N ALA A 50 2.14 -5.11 -12.35
CA ALA A 50 3.18 -5.23 -11.33
C ALA A 50 3.60 -3.86 -10.78
N GLY A 51 4.00 -2.94 -11.67
CA GLY A 51 4.49 -1.63 -11.28
C GLY A 51 3.44 -0.79 -10.57
N THR A 52 2.21 -0.72 -11.11
CA THR A 52 1.11 0.02 -10.45
C THR A 52 0.77 -0.54 -9.07
N HIS A 53 0.76 -1.87 -8.92
CA HIS A 53 0.54 -2.52 -7.64
C HIS A 53 1.67 -2.25 -6.63
N LEU A 54 2.92 -2.55 -7.01
CA LEU A 54 4.07 -2.50 -6.11
C LEU A 54 4.45 -1.06 -5.73
N ILE A 55 4.46 -0.14 -6.70
CA ILE A 55 4.78 1.27 -6.45
C ILE A 55 3.60 1.94 -5.73
N GLY A 56 2.37 1.75 -6.22
CA GLY A 56 1.17 2.31 -5.64
C GLY A 56 0.97 1.85 -4.18
N GLY A 57 0.94 0.53 -3.97
CA GLY A 57 0.80 -0.06 -2.64
C GLY A 57 1.97 0.23 -1.72
N GLY A 58 3.21 0.15 -2.24
CA GLY A 58 4.41 0.45 -1.46
C GLY A 58 4.39 1.87 -0.91
N ILE A 59 4.14 2.88 -1.75
CA ILE A 59 4.07 4.27 -1.30
C ILE A 59 2.85 4.49 -0.40
N ALA A 60 1.68 3.91 -0.72
CA ALA A 60 0.49 4.03 0.12
C ALA A 60 0.73 3.53 1.55
N LEU A 61 1.42 2.40 1.72
CA LEU A 61 1.80 1.86 3.04
C LEU A 61 2.75 2.80 3.79
N LEU A 62 3.73 3.40 3.11
CA LEU A 62 4.70 4.30 3.72
C LEU A 62 4.07 5.61 4.22
N ILE A 63 3.07 6.14 3.52
CA ILE A 63 2.44 7.43 3.87
C ILE A 63 1.13 7.30 4.64
N GLY A 64 0.49 6.13 4.62
CA GLY A 64 -0.84 5.93 5.21
C GLY A 64 -0.87 6.19 6.71
N GLY A 65 0.11 5.68 7.45
CA GLY A 65 0.19 5.86 8.91
C GLY A 65 0.31 7.32 9.35
N VAL A 66 0.93 8.16 8.53
CA VAL A 66 1.07 9.61 8.77
C VAL A 66 -0.31 10.30 8.86
N GLN A 67 -1.34 9.76 8.19
CA GLN A 67 -2.70 10.31 8.24
C GLN A 67 -3.35 10.22 9.61
N PHE A 68 -2.91 9.28 10.44
CA PHE A 68 -3.47 9.05 11.78
C PHE A 68 -2.74 9.83 12.87
N ILE A 69 -1.67 10.56 12.54
CA ILE A 69 -0.98 11.45 13.48
C ILE A 69 -1.88 12.66 13.75
N GLY A 70 -2.49 12.68 14.94
CA GLY A 70 -3.46 13.70 15.29
C GLY A 70 -2.93 15.14 15.19
N ARG A 71 -1.63 15.35 15.43
CA ARG A 71 -0.97 16.65 15.27
C ARG A 71 -1.04 17.16 13.83
N ILE A 72 -0.79 16.29 12.84
CA ILE A 72 -0.87 16.65 11.42
C ILE A 72 -2.31 17.01 11.05
N ARG A 73 -3.28 16.24 11.56
CA ARG A 73 -4.71 16.51 11.32
C ARG A 73 -5.18 17.83 11.92
N SER A 74 -4.71 18.21 13.11
CA SER A 74 -5.16 19.42 13.82
C SER A 74 -4.37 20.67 13.49
N GLU A 75 -3.05 20.55 13.32
CA GLU A 75 -2.12 21.70 13.17
C GLU A 75 -1.74 21.93 11.69
N ALA A 76 -1.88 20.93 10.82
CA ALA A 76 -1.54 21.03 9.39
C ALA A 76 -2.62 20.40 8.48
N PRO A 77 -3.90 20.86 8.53
CA PRO A 77 -5.01 20.24 7.82
C PRO A 77 -4.84 20.22 6.28
N ALA A 78 -4.12 21.19 5.71
CA ALA A 78 -3.80 21.18 4.27
C ALA A 78 -2.89 20.00 3.90
N VAL A 79 -1.87 19.72 4.72
CA VAL A 79 -0.95 18.59 4.55
C VAL A 79 -1.71 17.27 4.66
N HIS A 80 -2.56 17.13 5.67
CA HIS A 80 -3.42 15.96 5.84
C HIS A 80 -4.29 15.71 4.59
N ARG A 81 -4.96 16.75 4.07
CA ARG A 81 -5.83 16.59 2.89
C ARG A 81 -5.07 16.21 1.63
N TRP A 82 -3.93 16.84 1.36
CA TRP A 82 -3.14 16.52 0.16
C TRP A 82 -2.49 15.14 0.24
N LEU A 83 -1.93 14.77 1.40
CA LEU A 83 -1.42 13.42 1.61
C LEU A 83 -2.53 12.38 1.56
N GLY A 84 -3.72 12.67 2.10
CA GLY A 84 -4.87 11.77 2.01
C GLY A 84 -5.34 11.57 0.56
N ARG A 85 -5.36 12.62 -0.25
CA ARG A 85 -5.64 12.50 -1.70
C ARG A 85 -4.59 11.63 -2.40
N LEU A 86 -3.32 11.88 -2.14
CA LEU A 86 -2.23 11.07 -2.70
C LEU A 86 -2.36 9.60 -2.27
N TYR A 87 -2.61 9.35 -0.99
CA TYR A 87 -2.83 8.02 -0.44
C TYR A 87 -3.99 7.30 -1.14
N LEU A 88 -5.17 7.92 -1.26
CA LEU A 88 -6.32 7.32 -1.92
C LEU A 88 -6.07 7.05 -3.41
N THR A 89 -5.43 7.98 -4.12
CA THR A 89 -5.04 7.76 -5.52
C THR A 89 -4.09 6.57 -5.66
N LEU A 90 -3.12 6.43 -4.76
CA LEU A 90 -2.18 5.30 -4.77
C LEU A 90 -2.85 3.98 -4.39
N VAL A 91 -3.81 3.98 -3.46
CA VAL A 91 -4.65 2.80 -3.15
C VAL A 91 -5.43 2.38 -4.39
N LEU A 92 -6.09 3.31 -5.08
CA LEU A 92 -6.84 2.98 -6.31
C LEU A 92 -5.93 2.42 -7.42
N ILE A 93 -4.80 3.08 -7.69
CA ILE A 93 -3.81 2.61 -8.69
C ILE A 93 -3.27 1.24 -8.29
N GLY A 94 -2.90 1.08 -7.02
CA GLY A 94 -2.38 -0.16 -6.49
C GLY A 94 -3.39 -1.30 -6.55
N GLY A 95 -4.66 -1.01 -6.22
CA GLY A 95 -5.76 -1.97 -6.21
C GLY A 95 -6.09 -2.45 -7.60
N VAL A 96 -6.18 -1.55 -8.59
CA VAL A 96 -6.33 -1.93 -10.01
C VAL A 96 -5.18 -2.83 -10.46
N GLY A 97 -3.92 -2.46 -10.16
CA GLY A 97 -2.76 -3.30 -10.46
C GLY A 97 -2.85 -4.68 -9.79
N GLY A 98 -3.21 -4.72 -8.51
CA GLY A 98 -3.36 -5.95 -7.73
C GLY A 98 -4.46 -6.86 -8.25
N GLY A 99 -5.59 -6.29 -8.67
CA GLY A 99 -6.68 -7.01 -9.31
C GLY A 99 -6.27 -7.64 -10.64
N LEU A 100 -5.50 -6.93 -11.46
CA LEU A 100 -4.96 -7.46 -12.70
C LEU A 100 -3.92 -8.58 -12.47
N LEU A 101 -3.08 -8.44 -11.44
CA LEU A 101 -2.15 -9.50 -11.01
C LEU A 101 -2.90 -10.73 -10.48
N ALA A 102 -4.01 -10.53 -9.78
CA ALA A 102 -4.81 -11.61 -9.21
C ALA A 102 -5.28 -12.59 -10.29
N LEU A 103 -5.56 -12.15 -11.52
CA LEU A 103 -5.96 -13.02 -12.64
C LEU A 103 -4.88 -14.04 -13.04
N GLN A 104 -3.63 -13.77 -12.70
CA GLN A 104 -2.47 -14.61 -13.00
C GLN A 104 -1.93 -15.34 -11.78
N ALA A 105 -2.65 -15.33 -10.66
CA ALA A 105 -2.24 -16.02 -9.44
C ALA A 105 -2.03 -17.53 -9.69
N ALA A 106 -0.91 -18.05 -9.20
CA ALA A 106 -0.47 -19.43 -9.40
C ALA A 106 -1.32 -20.45 -8.60
N GLY A 107 -2.01 -20.02 -7.53
CA GLY A 107 -2.83 -20.87 -6.67
C GLY A 107 -4.20 -21.28 -7.25
N GLY A 108 -4.39 -21.18 -8.57
CA GLY A 108 -5.64 -21.55 -9.23
C GLY A 108 -6.82 -20.61 -8.92
N LEU A 109 -8.03 -21.07 -9.21
CA LEU A 109 -9.25 -20.23 -9.16
C LEU A 109 -9.49 -19.60 -7.78
N VAL A 110 -9.28 -20.36 -6.70
CA VAL A 110 -9.47 -19.88 -5.33
C VAL A 110 -8.56 -18.69 -5.03
N ALA A 111 -7.27 -18.78 -5.38
CA ALA A 111 -6.32 -17.69 -5.19
C ALA A 111 -6.68 -16.47 -6.04
N ARG A 112 -7.07 -16.67 -7.30
CA ARG A 112 -7.44 -15.58 -8.21
C ARG A 112 -8.63 -14.80 -7.69
N VAL A 113 -9.69 -15.49 -7.27
CA VAL A 113 -10.89 -14.85 -6.71
C VAL A 113 -10.58 -14.17 -5.38
N GLY A 114 -9.84 -14.83 -4.48
CA GLY A 114 -9.48 -14.27 -3.18
C GLY A 114 -8.66 -12.98 -3.31
N PHE A 115 -7.61 -12.98 -4.14
CA PHE A 115 -6.79 -11.79 -4.36
C PHE A 115 -7.53 -10.70 -5.13
N PHE A 116 -8.41 -11.05 -6.07
CA PHE A 116 -9.20 -10.07 -6.79
C PHE A 116 -10.20 -9.38 -5.86
N LEU A 117 -10.91 -10.14 -5.01
CA LEU A 117 -11.80 -9.56 -4.00
C LEU A 117 -11.03 -8.69 -3.00
N LEU A 118 -9.86 -9.15 -2.55
CA LEU A 118 -8.97 -8.33 -1.73
C LEU A 118 -8.62 -7.01 -2.40
N ALA A 119 -8.30 -7.03 -3.70
CA ALA A 119 -7.98 -5.83 -4.47
C ALA A 119 -9.18 -4.87 -4.64
N VAL A 120 -10.41 -5.40 -4.67
CA VAL A 120 -11.64 -4.59 -4.76
C VAL A 120 -11.99 -3.90 -3.44
N ILE A 121 -11.72 -4.56 -2.30
CA ILE A 121 -12.06 -4.03 -0.96
C ILE A 121 -10.92 -3.25 -0.30
N TRP A 122 -9.77 -3.15 -0.97
CA TRP A 122 -8.60 -2.42 -0.49
C TRP A 122 -8.72 -0.92 -0.76
#